data_AF-A0A5M9GMV9-F1
#
_entry.id   AF-A0A5M9GMV9-F1
#
_cell.length_a   1.000
_cell.length_b   1.000
_cell.length_c   1.000
_cell.angle_alpha   90.00
_cell.angle_beta   90.00
_cell.angle_gamma   90.00
#
_symmetry.space_group_name_H-M   'P 1'
#
loop_
_entity.id
_entity.type
_entity.pdbx_description
1 polymer ?
#
loop_
_entity_poly.entity_id
_entity_poly.type
_entity_poly.pdbx_seq_one_letter_code
_entity_poly.pdbx_strand_id
1 'polypeptide(L)'
;MLLEEIKITKTIISHFYNEEYLLPWWLMHHTKIFDHGILINRGSTDRSVEICKLFAPHWEVRDSRFLEFDPTNTDIEVMEIEREVSGWKMVLNTTEFLCCNNVEEFFSSLHTLGQNMYAIRMIVMIDKHDYNYSKLRYSIPLVEQRYHGLFPYNPAIGCAWRFIHNHLDGAYLPGRHFTRHQPIVYNFPSFIFKFYFSPWNEHTKARKLQITPTLSKKGVRLGLQKQYGRSSEELEARFLTLTNATQDLRNHPEYQQLFPKFKP
;
A
#
# COMPACT_ATOMS: atom_id res chain seq x y z
N MET A 1 -3.71 6.94 -41.87
CA MET A 1 -2.80 6.21 -40.97
C MET A 1 -3.23 6.57 -39.55
N LEU A 2 -4.13 5.77 -38.97
CA LEU A 2 -4.56 5.95 -37.59
C LEU A 2 -3.35 5.65 -36.72
N LEU A 3 -2.85 6.64 -35.99
CA LEU A 3 -1.91 6.41 -34.90
C LEU A 3 -2.63 5.47 -33.93
N GLU A 4 -2.17 4.22 -33.82
CA GLU A 4 -2.57 3.37 -32.71
C GLU A 4 -2.22 4.13 -31.43
N GLU A 5 -3.23 4.45 -30.62
CA GLU A 5 -3.00 4.94 -29.27
C GLU A 5 -2.17 3.88 -28.56
N ILE A 6 -0.91 4.22 -28.26
CA ILE A 6 -0.05 3.38 -27.43
C ILE A 6 -0.74 3.32 -26.06
N LYS A 7 -1.48 2.23 -25.81
CA LYS A 7 -2.10 2.00 -24.51
C LYS A 7 -0.99 1.83 -23.48
N ILE A 8 -0.92 2.76 -22.54
CA ILE A 8 0.11 2.76 -21.51
C ILE A 8 -0.33 1.81 -20.40
N THR A 9 0.35 0.68 -20.28
CA THR A 9 0.06 -0.32 -19.25
C THR A 9 0.36 0.21 -17.86
N LYS A 10 -0.56 -0.08 -16.92
CA LYS A 10 -0.45 0.28 -15.50
C LYS A 10 -0.27 -1.02 -14.70
N THR A 11 0.89 -1.22 -14.07
CA THR A 11 1.20 -2.44 -13.30
C THR A 11 1.35 -2.14 -11.81
N ILE A 12 0.74 -2.95 -10.96
CA ILE A 12 0.96 -2.94 -9.51
C ILE A 12 1.69 -4.21 -9.04
N ILE A 13 2.64 -4.05 -8.12
CA ILE A 13 3.38 -5.16 -7.53
C ILE A 13 3.18 -5.14 -6.01
N SER A 14 2.89 -6.29 -5.42
CA SER A 14 2.75 -6.41 -3.95
C SER A 14 3.23 -7.75 -3.43
N HIS A 15 4.01 -7.73 -2.35
CA HIS A 15 4.28 -8.91 -1.54
C HIS A 15 3.12 -9.17 -0.58
N PHE A 16 2.78 -10.44 -0.37
CA PHE A 16 1.81 -10.86 0.64
C PHE A 16 2.26 -12.12 1.38
N TYR A 17 1.83 -12.22 2.63
CA TYR A 17 2.03 -13.38 3.49
C TYR A 17 0.85 -13.46 4.46
N ASN A 18 0.00 -14.47 4.29
CA ASN A 18 -1.17 -14.68 5.14
C ASN A 18 -2.04 -13.43 5.31
N GLU A 19 -2.51 -12.89 4.19
CA GLU A 19 -3.26 -11.64 4.06
C GLU A 19 -4.76 -11.85 3.82
N GLU A 20 -5.34 -13.02 4.13
CA GLU A 20 -6.74 -13.36 3.80
C GLU A 20 -7.78 -12.32 4.26
N TYR A 21 -7.46 -11.57 5.32
CA TYR A 21 -8.35 -10.58 5.90
C TYR A 21 -8.39 -9.25 5.14
N LEU A 22 -7.24 -8.72 4.71
CA LEU A 22 -7.17 -7.38 4.09
C LEU A 22 -7.12 -7.45 2.56
N LEU A 23 -6.56 -8.54 2.03
CA LEU A 23 -6.35 -8.78 0.61
C LEU A 23 -7.62 -8.65 -0.25
N PRO A 24 -8.82 -9.10 0.17
CA PRO A 24 -10.03 -8.93 -0.64
C PRO A 24 -10.33 -7.46 -0.95
N TRP A 25 -10.30 -6.57 0.05
CA TRP A 25 -10.50 -5.14 -0.17
C TRP A 25 -9.40 -4.56 -1.06
N TRP A 26 -8.15 -4.98 -0.83
CA TRP A 26 -7.01 -4.51 -1.60
C TRP A 26 -7.14 -4.88 -3.08
N LEU A 27 -7.49 -6.13 -3.41
CA LEU A 27 -7.66 -6.58 -4.79
C LEU A 27 -8.86 -5.90 -5.45
N MET A 28 -10.04 -5.90 -4.82
CA MET A 28 -11.24 -5.25 -5.36
C MET A 28 -11.06 -3.74 -5.59
N HIS A 29 -10.13 -3.12 -4.89
CA HIS A 29 -9.76 -1.72 -5.09
C HIS A 29 -8.81 -1.55 -6.28
N HIS A 30 -7.68 -2.27 -6.30
CA HIS A 30 -6.62 -2.03 -7.27
C HIS A 30 -6.89 -2.62 -8.66
N THR A 31 -7.72 -3.65 -8.79
CA THR A 31 -8.14 -4.19 -10.11
C THR A 31 -8.97 -3.19 -10.92
N LYS A 32 -9.46 -2.11 -10.29
CA LYS A 32 -10.15 -0.99 -10.96
C LYS A 32 -9.20 0.11 -11.41
N ILE A 33 -7.92 0.05 -11.03
CA ILE A 33 -6.93 1.11 -11.24
C ILE A 33 -5.81 0.65 -12.19
N PHE A 34 -5.36 -0.59 -12.02
CA PHE A 34 -4.23 -1.16 -12.74
C PHE A 34 -4.70 -2.19 -13.76
N ASP A 35 -4.07 -2.19 -14.93
CA ASP A 35 -4.33 -3.19 -15.99
C ASP A 35 -3.78 -4.56 -15.59
N HIS A 36 -2.65 -4.57 -14.88
CA HIS A 36 -1.94 -5.78 -14.49
C HIS A 36 -1.47 -5.74 -13.04
N GLY A 37 -1.35 -6.90 -12.43
CA GLY A 37 -0.80 -7.04 -11.09
C GLY A 37 0.08 -8.26 -10.95
N ILE A 38 1.16 -8.11 -10.19
CA ILE A 38 2.09 -9.20 -9.85
C ILE A 38 2.12 -9.32 -8.32
N LEU A 39 1.54 -10.40 -7.82
CA LEU A 39 1.35 -10.66 -6.40
C LEU A 39 2.37 -11.71 -5.95
N ILE A 40 3.29 -11.30 -5.10
CA ILE A 40 4.44 -12.11 -4.68
C ILE A 40 4.14 -12.78 -3.34
N ASN A 41 3.83 -14.07 -3.40
CA ASN A 41 3.49 -14.91 -2.25
C ASN A 41 4.75 -15.32 -1.48
N ARG A 42 4.86 -14.97 -0.20
CA ARG A 42 5.99 -15.39 0.66
C ARG A 42 5.74 -16.70 1.42
N GLY A 43 5.02 -17.63 0.80
CA GLY A 43 4.67 -18.92 1.40
C GLY A 43 3.46 -18.85 2.32
N SER A 44 2.40 -18.15 1.90
CA SER A 44 1.13 -18.11 2.63
C SER A 44 0.54 -19.51 2.81
N THR A 45 0.01 -19.78 4.00
CA THR A 45 -0.64 -21.03 4.39
C THR A 45 -2.15 -20.87 4.61
N ASP A 46 -2.66 -19.64 4.54
CA ASP A 46 -4.09 -19.32 4.59
C ASP A 46 -4.70 -19.29 3.17
N ARG A 47 -5.89 -18.71 3.04
CA ARG A 47 -6.61 -18.62 1.76
C ARG A 47 -6.13 -17.49 0.84
N SER A 48 -5.01 -16.81 1.13
CA SER A 48 -4.56 -15.64 0.36
C SER A 48 -4.39 -15.92 -1.14
N VAL A 49 -3.75 -17.04 -1.50
CA VAL A 49 -3.54 -17.41 -2.91
C VAL A 49 -4.87 -17.71 -3.62
N GLU A 50 -5.80 -18.37 -2.95
CA GLU A 50 -7.16 -18.62 -3.46
C GLU A 50 -7.89 -17.29 -3.71
N ILE A 51 -7.80 -16.36 -2.76
CA ILE A 51 -8.39 -15.01 -2.84
C ILE A 51 -7.81 -14.24 -4.03
N CYS A 52 -6.49 -14.28 -4.26
CA CYS A 52 -5.87 -13.68 -5.45
C CYS A 52 -6.51 -14.20 -6.74
N LYS A 53 -6.62 -15.53 -6.88
CA LYS A 53 -7.20 -16.18 -8.07
C LYS A 53 -8.68 -15.86 -8.24
N LEU A 54 -9.42 -15.66 -7.15
CA LEU A 54 -10.84 -15.33 -7.18
C LEU A 54 -11.10 -13.88 -7.62
N PHE A 55 -10.40 -12.91 -7.02
CA PHE A 55 -10.67 -11.48 -7.23
C PHE A 55 -9.83 -10.84 -8.34
N ALA A 56 -8.71 -11.47 -8.73
CA ALA A 56 -7.83 -11.00 -9.79
C ALA A 56 -7.32 -12.18 -10.65
N PRO A 57 -8.20 -12.96 -11.31
CA PRO A 57 -7.83 -14.17 -12.05
C PRO A 57 -6.89 -13.91 -13.24
N HIS A 58 -6.82 -12.68 -13.73
CA HIS A 58 -5.98 -12.24 -14.84
C HIS A 58 -4.61 -11.69 -14.39
N TRP A 59 -4.40 -11.56 -13.08
CA TRP A 59 -3.13 -11.13 -12.50
C TRP A 59 -2.25 -12.33 -12.16
N GLU A 60 -0.95 -12.07 -12.01
CA GLU A 60 0.03 -13.09 -11.69
C GLU A 60 0.15 -13.29 -10.18
N VAL A 61 0.21 -14.55 -9.76
CA VAL A 61 0.66 -14.93 -8.41
C VAL A 61 1.98 -15.68 -8.58
N ARG A 62 3.05 -15.14 -8.01
CA ARG A 62 4.40 -15.71 -8.08
C ARG A 62 4.88 -16.03 -6.67
N ASP A 63 5.56 -17.14 -6.47
CA ASP A 63 6.18 -17.43 -5.17
C ASP A 63 7.50 -16.67 -5.03
N SER A 64 7.70 -16.07 -3.85
CA SER A 64 8.96 -15.41 -3.52
C SER A 64 10.07 -16.43 -3.35
N ARG A 65 11.27 -16.09 -3.82
CA ARG A 65 12.48 -16.88 -3.51
C ARG A 65 13.00 -16.65 -2.10
N PHE A 66 12.47 -15.65 -1.39
CA PHE A 66 12.89 -15.27 -0.04
C PHE A 66 11.78 -15.55 0.99
N LEU A 67 11.88 -16.70 1.66
CA LEU A 67 10.93 -17.07 2.71
C LEU A 67 11.12 -16.23 3.98
N GLU A 68 12.35 -15.93 4.37
CA GLU A 68 12.62 -14.98 5.46
C GLU A 68 12.35 -13.54 5.01
N PHE A 69 11.77 -12.73 5.91
CA PHE A 69 11.52 -11.33 5.65
C PHE A 69 12.80 -10.53 5.87
N ASP A 70 13.36 -10.04 4.77
CA ASP A 70 14.44 -9.05 4.76
C ASP A 70 14.05 -7.90 3.80
N PRO A 71 14.00 -6.64 4.27
CA PRO A 71 13.63 -5.52 3.43
C PRO A 71 14.51 -5.34 2.20
N THR A 72 15.81 -5.68 2.30
CA THR A 72 16.74 -5.55 1.17
C THR A 72 16.43 -6.58 0.10
N ASN A 73 16.27 -7.84 0.50
CA ASN A 73 15.97 -8.92 -0.44
C ASN A 73 14.59 -8.76 -1.10
N THR A 74 13.61 -8.30 -0.31
CA THR A 74 12.27 -7.97 -0.80
C THR A 74 12.37 -6.94 -1.93
N ASP A 75 13.10 -5.85 -1.71
CA ASP A 75 13.20 -4.77 -2.70
C ASP A 75 14.04 -5.18 -3.93
N ILE A 76 15.04 -6.05 -3.77
CA ILE A 76 15.78 -6.64 -4.90
C ILE A 76 14.84 -7.47 -5.79
N GLU A 77 14.04 -8.34 -5.19
CA GLU A 77 13.07 -9.16 -5.93
C GLU A 77 12.03 -8.29 -6.66
N VAL A 78 11.52 -7.24 -6.01
CA VAL A 78 10.65 -6.26 -6.66
C VAL A 78 11.31 -5.64 -7.90
N MET A 79 12.53 -5.13 -7.77
CA MET A 79 13.21 -4.44 -8.88
C MET A 79 13.54 -5.40 -10.03
N GLU A 80 13.79 -6.68 -9.77
CA GLU A 80 13.93 -7.67 -10.84
C GLU A 80 12.62 -7.89 -11.60
N ILE A 81 11.50 -7.99 -10.89
CA ILE A 81 10.17 -8.12 -11.50
C ILE A 81 9.78 -6.86 -12.28
N GLU A 82 10.09 -5.66 -11.74
CA GLU A 82 9.83 -4.39 -12.43
C GLU A 82 10.53 -4.31 -13.81
N ARG A 83 11.67 -4.99 -13.99
CA ARG A 83 12.42 -5.03 -15.27
C ARG A 83 11.73 -5.87 -16.34
N GLU A 84 10.82 -6.75 -15.95
CA GLU A 84 10.07 -7.63 -16.86
C GLU A 84 8.86 -6.92 -17.49
N VAL A 85 8.45 -5.76 -16.95
CA VAL A 85 7.24 -5.06 -17.39
C VAL A 85 7.51 -3.60 -17.77
N SER A 86 6.76 -3.12 -18.75
CA SER A 86 6.79 -1.75 -19.26
C SER A 86 5.63 -0.91 -18.73
N GLY A 87 5.67 0.41 -18.99
CA GLY A 87 4.63 1.34 -18.58
C GLY A 87 4.79 1.85 -17.15
N TRP A 88 3.71 2.35 -16.56
CA TRP A 88 3.72 2.83 -15.19
C TRP A 88 3.67 1.68 -14.21
N LYS A 89 4.57 1.70 -13.23
CA LYS A 89 4.73 0.72 -12.18
C LYS A 89 4.57 1.37 -10.83
N MET A 90 3.91 0.67 -9.91
CA MET A 90 3.84 1.04 -8.52
C MET A 90 3.95 -0.19 -7.63
N VAL A 91 4.73 -0.08 -6.57
CA VAL A 91 4.93 -1.17 -5.61
C VAL A 91 4.32 -0.76 -4.28
N LEU A 92 3.29 -1.48 -3.86
CA LEU A 92 2.58 -1.24 -2.61
C LEU A 92 2.67 -2.47 -1.72
N ASN A 93 2.61 -2.29 -0.41
CA ASN A 93 2.31 -3.41 0.48
C ASN A 93 0.81 -3.73 0.41
N THR A 94 0.40 -4.96 0.74
CA THR A 94 -1.02 -5.37 0.90
C THR A 94 -1.72 -4.72 2.11
N THR A 95 -1.26 -3.53 2.51
CA THR A 95 -1.92 -2.62 3.48
C THR A 95 -2.01 -1.19 2.94
N GLU A 96 -1.52 -0.93 1.72
CA GLU A 96 -1.38 0.38 1.13
C GLU A 96 -2.30 0.48 -0.09
N PHE A 97 -3.17 1.48 -0.10
CA PHE A 97 -4.19 1.67 -1.15
C PHE A 97 -3.92 2.97 -1.90
N LEU A 98 -3.69 2.91 -3.21
CA LEU A 98 -3.64 4.12 -4.04
C LEU A 98 -5.05 4.66 -4.23
N CYS A 99 -5.32 5.84 -3.69
CA CYS A 99 -6.60 6.54 -3.83
C CYS A 99 -6.43 7.77 -4.70
N CYS A 100 -7.15 7.80 -5.82
CA CYS A 100 -7.31 8.96 -6.70
C CYS A 100 -8.79 9.15 -7.01
N ASN A 101 -9.23 10.40 -7.21
CA ASN A 101 -10.63 10.70 -7.51
C ASN A 101 -11.02 10.22 -8.93
N ASN A 102 -10.11 10.40 -9.90
CA ASN A 102 -10.27 9.97 -11.28
C ASN A 102 -8.98 9.29 -11.75
N VAL A 103 -9.06 7.98 -12.06
CA VAL A 103 -7.92 7.15 -12.46
C VAL A 103 -7.31 7.65 -13.77
N GLU A 104 -8.13 7.96 -14.77
CA GLU A 104 -7.62 8.39 -16.07
C GLU A 104 -6.97 9.76 -16.01
N GLU A 105 -7.56 10.70 -15.27
CA GLU A 105 -6.96 12.00 -15.01
C GLU A 105 -5.64 11.88 -14.24
N PHE A 106 -5.59 11.02 -13.21
CA PHE A 106 -4.36 10.75 -12.46
C PHE A 106 -3.23 10.30 -13.39
N PHE A 107 -3.42 9.24 -14.18
CA PHE A 107 -2.38 8.75 -15.08
C PHE A 107 -2.05 9.73 -16.22
N SER A 108 -3.04 10.40 -16.81
CA SER A 108 -2.83 11.44 -17.82
C SER A 108 -1.99 12.61 -17.29
N SER A 109 -2.22 12.99 -16.02
CA SER A 109 -1.43 14.04 -15.37
C SER A 109 0.05 13.66 -15.23
N LEU A 110 0.39 12.39 -14.97
CA LEU A 110 1.78 11.93 -14.91
C LEU A 110 2.50 12.14 -16.25
N HIS A 111 1.82 11.87 -17.36
CA HIS A 111 2.35 12.14 -18.70
C HIS A 111 2.54 13.62 -18.97
N THR A 112 1.55 14.43 -18.58
CA THR A 112 1.53 15.87 -18.81
C THR A 112 2.62 16.59 -18.01
N LEU A 113 2.88 16.15 -16.79
CA LEU A 113 3.94 16.65 -15.92
C LEU A 113 5.35 16.25 -16.39
N GLY A 114 5.47 15.27 -17.29
CA GLY A 114 6.68 14.98 -18.06
C GLY A 114 7.86 14.38 -17.29
N GLN A 115 7.66 13.87 -16.07
CA GLN A 115 8.69 13.17 -15.30
C GLN A 115 8.51 11.65 -15.38
N ASN A 116 9.57 10.91 -15.08
CA ASN A 116 9.56 9.45 -15.09
C ASN A 116 9.25 8.82 -13.72
N MET A 117 9.22 9.62 -12.64
CA MET A 117 8.90 9.16 -11.29
C MET A 117 8.27 10.24 -10.42
N TYR A 118 7.23 9.85 -9.69
CA TYR A 118 6.52 10.71 -8.74
C TYR A 118 6.44 10.06 -7.37
N ALA A 119 6.68 10.84 -6.32
CA ALA A 119 6.40 10.46 -4.94
C ALA A 119 4.95 10.80 -4.59
N ILE A 120 4.14 9.78 -4.36
CA ILE A 120 2.74 9.92 -3.94
C ILE A 120 2.69 9.98 -2.41
N ARG A 121 2.07 11.02 -1.86
CA ARG A 121 1.93 11.27 -0.42
C ARG A 121 1.12 10.16 0.27
N MET A 122 1.47 9.84 1.51
CA MET A 122 0.82 8.80 2.31
C MET A 122 0.01 9.38 3.47
N ILE A 123 -1.16 8.80 3.68
CA ILE A 123 -2.01 8.98 4.87
C ILE A 123 -1.90 7.69 5.68
N VAL A 124 -1.61 7.83 6.97
CA VAL A 124 -1.52 6.68 7.88
C VAL A 124 -2.87 6.49 8.55
N MET A 125 -3.57 5.39 8.22
CA MET A 125 -4.88 5.06 8.76
C MET A 125 -4.73 4.37 10.12
N ILE A 126 -5.34 4.95 11.14
CA ILE A 126 -5.34 4.48 12.52
C ILE A 126 -6.76 4.71 13.05
N ASP A 127 -7.40 3.66 13.55
CA ASP A 127 -8.73 3.79 14.13
C ASP A 127 -8.65 4.66 15.40
N LYS A 128 -9.62 5.54 15.58
CA LYS A 128 -9.87 6.24 16.85
C LYS A 128 -10.43 5.26 17.90
N HIS A 129 -9.75 5.12 19.05
CA HIS A 129 -10.11 4.18 20.14
C HIS A 129 -11.56 4.34 20.63
N ASP A 130 -12.00 5.58 20.88
CA ASP A 130 -13.33 5.86 21.43
C ASP A 130 -14.42 5.99 20.35
N TYR A 131 -14.14 5.57 19.12
CA TYR A 131 -15.08 5.67 18.01
C TYR A 131 -15.78 4.34 17.73
N ASN A 132 -17.12 4.38 17.69
CA ASN A 132 -17.92 3.19 17.41
C ASN A 132 -18.05 2.96 15.89
N TYR A 133 -17.11 2.20 15.31
CA TYR A 133 -17.20 1.81 13.91
C TYR A 133 -18.26 0.76 13.66
N SER A 134 -18.92 0.85 12.51
CA SER A 134 -19.75 -0.24 12.01
C SER A 134 -18.90 -1.49 11.74
N LYS A 135 -19.57 -2.65 11.84
CA LYS A 135 -19.00 -3.94 11.43
C LYS A 135 -18.61 -3.87 9.96
N LEU A 136 -17.39 -4.29 9.67
CA LEU A 136 -16.84 -4.28 8.32
C LEU A 136 -17.60 -5.22 7.39
N ARG A 137 -17.72 -4.77 6.13
CA ARG A 137 -18.32 -5.53 5.04
C ARG A 137 -17.38 -5.54 3.85
N TYR A 138 -17.08 -6.72 3.32
CA TYR A 138 -16.27 -6.86 2.11
C TYR A 138 -16.94 -6.24 0.88
N SER A 139 -18.28 -6.14 0.86
CA SER A 139 -19.03 -5.52 -0.23
C SER A 139 -18.91 -3.99 -0.30
N ILE A 140 -18.25 -3.34 0.67
CA ILE A 140 -18.04 -1.90 0.71
C ILE A 140 -16.52 -1.64 0.67
N PRO A 141 -16.02 -0.66 -0.10
CA PRO A 141 -14.60 -0.34 -0.10
C PRO A 141 -14.10 0.03 1.32
N LEU A 142 -12.93 -0.45 1.70
CA LEU A 142 -12.40 -0.22 3.06
C LEU A 142 -12.16 1.26 3.34
N VAL A 143 -11.68 2.00 2.34
CA VAL A 143 -11.44 3.46 2.38
C VAL A 143 -12.71 4.29 2.64
N GLU A 144 -13.89 3.69 2.50
CA GLU A 144 -15.17 4.32 2.82
C GLU A 144 -15.68 3.95 4.22
N GLN A 145 -15.17 2.85 4.78
CA GLN A 145 -15.57 2.35 6.10
C GLN A 145 -14.65 2.84 7.22
N ARG A 146 -13.45 3.32 6.87
CA ARG A 146 -12.43 3.80 7.80
C ARG A 146 -11.85 5.12 7.31
N TYR A 147 -11.96 6.13 8.17
CA TYR A 147 -11.72 7.54 7.82
C TYR A 147 -11.05 8.30 8.97
N HIS A 148 -10.42 7.60 9.92
CA HIS A 148 -9.54 8.22 10.90
C HIS A 148 -8.08 7.91 10.55
N GLY A 149 -7.21 8.89 10.74
CA GLY A 149 -5.79 8.76 10.42
C GLY A 149 -4.99 10.02 10.69
N LEU A 150 -3.77 10.05 10.18
CA LEU A 150 -2.84 11.18 10.25
C LEU A 150 -2.71 11.83 8.87
N PHE A 151 -3.05 13.11 8.76
CA PHE A 151 -3.12 13.85 7.50
C PHE A 151 -2.50 15.25 7.60
N PRO A 152 -1.68 15.69 6.64
CA PRO A 152 -0.74 14.89 5.86
C PRO A 152 0.48 14.63 6.74
N TYR A 153 1.13 13.49 6.55
CA TYR A 153 2.42 13.30 7.20
C TYR A 153 3.45 14.27 6.59
N ASN A 154 4.21 14.98 7.43
CA ASN A 154 5.22 15.93 6.98
C ASN A 154 6.18 15.27 5.96
N PRO A 155 6.25 15.76 4.71
CA PRO A 155 7.20 15.34 3.69
C PRO A 155 8.64 15.12 4.15
N ALA A 156 9.08 15.96 5.09
CA ALA A 156 10.47 16.00 5.53
C ALA A 156 10.90 14.73 6.29
N ILE A 157 9.97 13.89 6.73
CA ILE A 157 10.27 12.67 7.45
C ILE A 157 10.22 11.51 6.46
N GLY A 158 11.37 10.90 6.20
CA GLY A 158 11.54 9.87 5.17
C GLY A 158 10.81 8.55 5.49
N CYS A 159 9.49 8.53 5.28
CA CYS A 159 8.59 7.36 5.32
C CYS A 159 7.19 7.67 4.73
N ALA A 160 6.99 8.85 4.12
CA ALA A 160 5.68 9.42 3.80
C ALA A 160 5.13 9.09 2.42
N TRP A 161 5.75 8.17 1.68
CA TRP A 161 5.53 8.05 0.24
C TRP A 161 5.67 6.63 -0.29
N ARG A 162 5.11 6.41 -1.48
CA ARG A 162 5.60 5.41 -2.43
C ARG A 162 5.78 6.07 -3.79
N PHE A 163 6.56 5.41 -4.63
CA PHE A 163 6.89 5.91 -5.95
C PHE A 163 6.01 5.23 -6.99
N ILE A 164 5.51 6.02 -7.93
CA ILE A 164 4.98 5.55 -9.20
C ILE A 164 5.95 6.00 -10.29
N HIS A 165 6.37 5.10 -11.17
CA HIS A 165 7.40 5.41 -12.18
C HIS A 165 7.26 4.59 -13.45
N ASN A 166 7.92 5.04 -14.51
CA ASN A 166 8.07 4.28 -15.77
C ASN A 166 9.54 4.01 -16.14
N HIS A 167 10.46 4.22 -15.19
CA HIS A 167 11.83 3.71 -15.29
C HIS A 167 11.89 2.19 -15.42
N LEU A 168 13.04 1.65 -15.83
CA LEU A 168 13.30 0.22 -15.90
C LEU A 168 13.01 -0.48 -14.55
N ASP A 169 13.47 0.09 -13.44
CA ASP A 169 13.11 -0.29 -12.06
C ASP A 169 13.08 0.95 -11.16
N GLY A 170 12.64 0.78 -9.91
CA GLY A 170 12.52 1.88 -8.96
C GLY A 170 13.80 2.29 -8.24
N ALA A 171 14.93 1.61 -8.46
CA ALA A 171 16.22 1.86 -7.80
C ALA A 171 16.11 2.08 -6.27
N TYR A 172 15.28 1.27 -5.61
CA TYR A 172 14.88 1.45 -4.22
C TYR A 172 16.02 1.20 -3.22
N LEU A 173 15.94 1.89 -2.08
CA LEU A 173 16.66 1.54 -0.85
C LEU A 173 15.77 0.70 0.07
N PRO A 174 16.33 -0.04 1.05
CA PRO A 174 15.58 -0.97 1.90
C PRO A 174 14.30 -0.37 2.51
N GLY A 175 13.19 -1.08 2.33
CA GLY A 175 11.84 -0.68 2.75
C GLY A 175 11.08 0.16 1.72
N ARG A 176 11.64 0.39 0.52
CA ARG A 176 11.05 1.24 -0.54
C ARG A 176 10.68 2.66 -0.09
N HIS A 177 11.35 3.16 0.94
CA HIS A 177 11.12 4.51 1.47
C HIS A 177 11.88 5.58 0.68
N PHE A 178 12.92 5.17 -0.04
CA PHE A 178 13.79 6.02 -0.82
C PHE A 178 14.16 5.33 -2.14
N THR A 179 14.62 6.13 -3.09
CA THR A 179 15.06 5.72 -4.43
C THR A 179 16.34 6.47 -4.78
N ARG A 180 17.15 5.90 -5.67
CA ARG A 180 18.29 6.62 -6.29
C ARG A 180 17.90 7.44 -7.52
N HIS A 181 16.67 7.32 -8.00
CA HIS A 181 16.13 8.23 -9.00
C HIS A 181 15.83 9.60 -8.38
N GLN A 182 15.51 10.59 -9.21
CA GLN A 182 15.08 11.92 -8.76
C GLN A 182 13.55 12.04 -8.86
N PRO A 183 12.78 11.63 -7.83
CA PRO A 183 11.34 11.78 -7.82
C PRO A 183 10.95 13.24 -7.57
N ILE A 184 9.83 13.67 -8.16
CA ILE A 184 9.14 14.89 -7.71
C ILE A 184 7.89 14.52 -6.92
N VAL A 185 7.53 15.36 -5.95
CA VAL A 185 6.31 15.13 -5.17
C VAL A 185 5.09 15.39 -6.05
N TYR A 186 4.16 14.44 -6.08
CA TYR A 186 2.86 14.63 -6.72
C TYR A 186 1.95 15.45 -5.80
N ASN A 187 1.75 16.72 -6.16
CA ASN A 187 1.06 17.70 -5.32
C ASN A 187 -0.45 17.83 -5.57
N PHE A 188 -1.05 16.92 -6.35
CA PHE A 188 -2.49 16.87 -6.55
C PHE A 188 -3.17 15.91 -5.55
N PRO A 189 -4.50 15.96 -5.38
CA PRO A 189 -5.25 15.05 -4.51
C PRO A 189 -5.21 13.60 -5.00
N SER A 190 -4.13 12.91 -4.69
CA SER A 190 -3.95 11.46 -4.84
C SER A 190 -3.00 10.99 -3.76
N PHE A 191 -3.40 9.97 -3.03
CA PHE A 191 -2.72 9.58 -1.80
C PHE A 191 -2.67 8.07 -1.66
N ILE A 192 -1.68 7.59 -0.91
CA ILE A 192 -1.60 6.21 -0.47
C ILE A 192 -2.18 6.13 0.93
N PHE A 193 -3.20 5.30 1.09
CA PHE A 193 -3.82 5.02 2.38
C PHE A 193 -3.15 3.79 2.97
N LYS A 194 -2.30 3.99 3.98
CA LYS A 194 -1.64 2.89 4.68
C LYS A 194 -2.48 2.48 5.88
N PHE A 195 -3.15 1.33 5.76
CA PHE A 195 -3.94 0.66 6.81
C PHE A 195 -3.04 0.10 7.90
N TYR A 196 -2.52 1.01 8.73
CA TYR A 196 -1.49 0.72 9.70
C TYR A 196 -2.08 0.15 10.99
N PHE A 197 -2.97 0.87 11.67
CA PHE A 197 -3.74 0.39 12.83
C PHE A 197 -5.23 0.57 12.57
N SER A 198 -5.65 0.29 11.34
CA SER A 198 -7.02 0.39 10.89
C SER A 198 -7.27 -0.74 9.88
N PRO A 199 -8.38 -1.48 9.97
CA PRO A 199 -9.27 -1.53 11.14
C PRO A 199 -8.55 -2.14 12.35
N TRP A 200 -8.79 -1.62 13.56
CA TRP A 200 -8.20 -2.16 14.79
C TRP A 200 -9.08 -3.24 15.41
N ASN A 201 -8.74 -4.51 15.12
CA ASN A 201 -9.43 -5.69 15.65
C ASN A 201 -8.47 -6.90 15.69
N GLU A 202 -8.96 -8.03 16.18
CA GLU A 202 -8.16 -9.24 16.38
C GLU A 202 -7.53 -9.79 15.08
N HIS A 203 -8.20 -9.69 13.94
CA HIS A 203 -7.62 -10.10 12.66
C HIS A 203 -6.43 -9.21 12.25
N THR A 204 -6.54 -7.89 12.45
CA THR A 204 -5.41 -6.97 12.20
C THR A 204 -4.27 -7.17 13.18
N LYS A 205 -4.54 -7.46 14.45
CA LYS A 205 -3.51 -7.81 15.44
C LYS A 205 -2.77 -9.09 15.03
N ALA A 206 -3.51 -10.15 14.71
CA ALA A 206 -2.93 -11.42 14.24
C ALA A 206 -2.05 -11.22 13.00
N ARG A 207 -2.54 -10.47 12.01
CA ARG A 207 -1.80 -10.13 10.79
C ARG A 207 -0.47 -9.41 11.05
N LYS A 208 -0.41 -8.53 12.06
CA LYS A 208 0.84 -7.85 12.42
C LYS A 208 1.82 -8.79 13.11
N LEU A 209 1.32 -9.59 14.06
CA LEU A 209 2.15 -10.45 14.91
C LEU A 209 2.82 -11.59 14.12
N GLN A 210 2.20 -12.05 13.03
CA GLN A 210 2.80 -13.09 12.18
C GLN A 210 4.06 -12.67 11.42
N ILE A 211 4.36 -11.36 11.29
CA ILE A 211 5.53 -10.90 10.52
C ILE A 211 6.83 -11.12 11.30
N THR A 212 6.83 -10.79 12.60
CA THR A 212 8.04 -10.85 13.45
C THR A 212 8.74 -12.21 13.45
N PRO A 213 8.03 -13.36 13.56
CA PRO A 213 8.65 -14.69 13.46
C PRO A 213 9.32 -14.99 12.12
N THR A 214 8.93 -14.30 11.04
CA THR A 214 9.49 -14.52 9.70
C THR A 214 10.74 -13.69 9.43
N LEU A 215 11.13 -12.79 10.33
CA LEU A 215 12.28 -11.90 10.12
C LEU A 215 13.58 -12.69 9.92
N SER A 216 14.40 -12.23 8.96
CA SER A 216 15.75 -12.77 8.78
C SER A 216 16.61 -12.55 10.03
N LYS A 217 17.66 -13.37 10.21
CA LYS A 217 18.63 -13.18 11.31
C LYS A 217 19.22 -11.75 11.31
N LYS A 218 19.41 -11.16 10.13
CA LYS A 218 19.87 -9.78 9.97
C LYS A 218 18.80 -8.79 10.45
N GLY A 219 17.54 -8.98 10.05
CA GLY A 219 16.42 -8.15 10.48
C GLY A 219 16.25 -8.13 12.01
N VAL A 220 16.40 -9.29 12.67
CA VAL A 220 16.36 -9.38 14.13
C VAL A 220 17.50 -8.60 14.79
N ARG A 221 18.73 -8.72 14.27
CA ARG A 221 19.89 -7.96 14.76
C ARG A 221 19.73 -6.44 14.58
N LEU A 222 19.05 -6.02 13.52
CA LEU A 222 18.73 -4.61 13.25
C LEU A 222 17.52 -4.09 14.04
N GLY A 223 16.87 -4.93 14.85
CA GLY A 223 15.76 -4.49 15.71
C GLY A 223 14.42 -4.33 15.00
N LEU A 224 14.25 -4.86 13.78
CA LEU A 224 13.03 -4.69 12.98
C LEU A 224 11.76 -5.21 13.68
N GLN A 225 11.88 -6.16 14.60
CA GLN A 225 10.80 -6.66 15.45
C GLN A 225 10.04 -5.55 16.20
N LYS A 226 10.70 -4.42 16.53
CA LYS A 226 10.05 -3.27 17.17
C LYS A 226 9.04 -2.57 16.27
N GLN A 227 9.17 -2.70 14.94
CA GLN A 227 8.29 -2.06 13.98
C GLN A 227 6.98 -2.84 13.80
N TYR A 228 7.06 -4.18 13.81
CA TYR A 228 5.94 -5.09 13.56
C TYR A 228 5.22 -5.55 14.84
N GLY A 229 5.88 -5.43 16.00
CA GLY A 229 5.34 -5.82 17.30
C GLY A 229 5.69 -7.26 17.68
N ARG A 230 5.83 -7.51 18.98
CA ARG A 230 6.23 -8.83 19.52
C ARG A 230 5.12 -9.54 20.30
N SER A 231 4.08 -8.81 20.67
CA SER A 231 2.98 -9.28 21.52
C SER A 231 1.74 -8.40 21.30
N SER A 232 0.57 -8.91 21.66
CA SER A 232 -0.69 -8.17 21.56
C SER A 232 -0.65 -6.89 22.42
N GLU A 233 -0.05 -6.96 23.60
CA GLU A 233 0.05 -5.87 24.58
C GLU A 233 0.90 -4.71 24.03
N GLU A 234 2.06 -5.01 23.44
CA GLU A 234 2.91 -4.02 22.77
C GLU A 234 2.17 -3.34 21.61
N LEU A 235 1.39 -4.10 20.83
CA LEU A 235 0.59 -3.54 19.75
C LEU A 235 -0.53 -2.64 20.27
N GLU A 236 -1.21 -3.03 21.34
CA GLU A 236 -2.28 -2.24 21.97
C GLU A 236 -1.74 -0.95 22.57
N ALA A 237 -0.62 -0.99 23.29
CA ALA A 237 0.02 0.20 23.84
C ALA A 237 0.43 1.21 22.73
N ARG A 238 0.91 0.69 21.59
CA ARG A 238 1.23 1.52 20.41
C ARG A 238 -0.02 2.10 19.76
N PHE A 239 -1.08 1.32 19.63
CA PHE A 239 -2.38 1.79 19.13
C PHE A 239 -2.92 2.94 19.98
N LEU A 240 -2.96 2.77 21.30
CA LEU A 240 -3.42 3.77 22.26
C LEU A 240 -2.56 5.04 22.25
N THR A 241 -1.27 4.92 21.98
CA THR A 241 -0.40 6.09 21.81
C THR A 241 -0.74 6.84 20.52
N LEU A 242 -0.92 6.11 19.41
CA LEU A 242 -1.12 6.70 18.09
C LEU A 242 -2.53 7.28 17.90
N THR A 243 -3.57 6.68 18.49
CA THR A 243 -4.96 7.16 18.39
C THR A 243 -5.11 8.60 18.88
N ASN A 244 -4.29 9.06 19.82
CA ASN A 244 -4.32 10.43 20.35
C ASN A 244 -3.96 11.49 19.31
N ALA A 245 -3.18 11.12 18.29
CA ALA A 245 -2.81 12.01 17.20
C ALA A 245 -3.77 11.94 15.99
N THR A 246 -4.72 11.01 16.00
CA THR A 246 -5.61 10.79 14.84
C THR A 246 -6.70 11.85 14.73
N GLN A 247 -7.04 12.19 13.49
CA GLN A 247 -8.14 13.08 13.15
C GLN A 247 -9.18 12.36 12.28
N ASP A 248 -10.41 12.87 12.27
CA ASP A 248 -11.42 12.48 11.29
C ASP A 248 -11.09 13.13 9.94
N LEU A 249 -10.69 12.30 8.99
CA LEU A 249 -10.22 12.74 7.68
C LEU A 249 -11.34 13.34 6.83
N ARG A 250 -12.61 13.03 7.12
CA ARG A 250 -13.77 13.60 6.39
C ARG A 250 -13.86 15.12 6.55
N ASN A 251 -13.25 15.66 7.59
CA ASN A 251 -13.17 17.10 7.83
C ASN A 251 -12.00 17.78 7.12
N HIS A 252 -11.13 17.00 6.43
CA HIS A 252 -9.97 17.55 5.74
C HIS A 252 -10.30 17.91 4.27
N PRO A 253 -9.99 19.14 3.80
CA PRO A 253 -10.36 19.59 2.45
C PRO A 253 -9.82 18.71 1.31
N GLU A 254 -8.54 18.32 1.34
CA GLU A 254 -7.96 17.44 0.30
C GLU A 254 -8.58 16.02 0.33
N TYR A 255 -9.03 15.54 1.49
CA TYR A 255 -9.71 14.25 1.60
C TYR A 255 -11.11 14.30 0.99
N GLN A 256 -11.83 15.40 1.19
CA GLN A 256 -13.13 15.63 0.57
C GLN A 256 -13.03 15.77 -0.96
N GLN A 257 -11.87 16.15 -1.50
CA GLN A 257 -11.63 16.15 -2.95
C GLN A 257 -11.45 14.71 -3.49
N LEU A 258 -10.80 13.83 -2.73
CA LEU A 258 -10.72 12.40 -3.07
C LEU A 258 -12.07 11.69 -3.00
N PHE A 259 -12.90 12.08 -2.02
CA PHE A 259 -14.19 11.45 -1.77
C PHE A 259 -15.30 12.50 -1.65
N PRO A 260 -15.77 13.06 -2.79
CA PRO A 260 -16.75 14.15 -2.81
C PRO A 260 -18.04 13.85 -2.05
N LYS A 261 -18.41 12.57 -1.91
CA LYS A 261 -19.58 12.12 -1.14
C LYS A 261 -19.52 12.40 0.36
N PHE A 262 -18.35 12.75 0.89
CA PHE A 262 -18.19 13.16 2.30
C PHE A 262 -18.18 14.67 2.47
N LYS A 263 -18.43 15.45 1.40
CA LYS A 263 -18.70 16.89 1.55
C LYS A 263 -20.05 17.06 2.30
N PRO A 264 -20.11 17.99 3.27
CA PRO A 264 -21.35 18.31 3.97
C PRO A 264 -22.40 18.92 3.03
#